data_AF-A0A7W2D809-F1
#
_entry.id   AF-A0A7W2D809-F1
#
_cell.length_a   1.000
_cell.length_b   1.000
_cell.length_c   1.000
_cell.angle_alpha   90.00
_cell.angle_beta   90.00
_cell.angle_gamma   90.00
#
_symmetry.space_group_name_H-M   'P 1'
#
loop_
_entity.id
_entity.type
_entity.pdbx_description
1 polymer ?
#
loop_
_entity_poly.entity_id
_entity_poly.type
_entity_poly.pdbx_seq_one_letter_code
_entity_poly.pdbx_strand_id
1 'polypeptide(L)'
;MTSPLSRRTTLQAAGALAVAGLASSVAGTAHAATAAGEEASTGDIVAIHPALPSVPVNNAFTVKVRPVGGSWQRVGVYLAKLALIDPVTGQNPARNSSWASFDFSGTVEVEVTYNPGSAEKFRIRPDSYGIKPEMLGDTARFTLDRPRNIVVQVDDKIFDCLHLFANPIEQNPPAEGDKKVMYFGPGFHTPPNGELKVPSNTTVYLAPGAVLQAHVSIEGAENSRIIGRGVIYNSKWGAMFVRKCENVTIDGITILNPRYENIRVAECRNLTIKNLRAFSREGWGDGIQLYCSENVTIDGCFLRTSDDCIALYTHRWDFYGDTRNITVKNCSLWADVAHPINMAVHGNPDPAAHEVLENLNFTNIDILDHREPQVNAQGCIAINAADGNLVRDVRFDNIRVEDFRWGQLVHMRVVNNPRWNKASGRGIENVYIKDLSYNGKNADTSIIAGTDAERTVKDITFENLRVNDRVIADSTGKPRWYLASDGVPMFVNEHVQNLRFLTTTEAAAL
;
A
#
# COMPACT_ATOMS: atom_id res chain seq x y z
N MET A 1 34.04 -57.19 -7.65
CA MET A 1 33.46 -58.38 -8.30
C MET A 1 32.35 -57.88 -9.22
N THR A 2 32.72 -57.51 -10.45
CA THR A 2 32.49 -58.31 -11.67
C THR A 2 31.01 -58.50 -12.00
N SER A 3 30.51 -57.69 -12.95
CA SER A 3 29.39 -58.04 -13.86
C SER A 3 29.66 -59.41 -14.51
N PRO A 4 28.67 -60.16 -15.06
CA PRO A 4 27.97 -59.76 -16.29
C PRO A 4 26.57 -60.41 -16.54
N LEU A 5 25.95 -60.07 -17.68
CA LEU A 5 25.15 -60.91 -18.64
C LEU A 5 24.14 -59.97 -19.36
N SER A 6 24.36 -59.45 -20.58
CA SER A 6 24.23 -60.07 -21.93
C SER A 6 22.87 -60.76 -22.15
N ARG A 7 22.03 -60.56 -23.19
CA ARG A 7 22.27 -60.32 -24.63
C ARG A 7 20.96 -59.94 -25.37
N ARG A 8 21.07 -59.03 -26.35
CA ARG A 8 20.52 -58.97 -27.74
C ARG A 8 19.09 -59.40 -28.11
N THR A 9 18.40 -58.51 -28.84
CA THR A 9 17.87 -58.68 -30.24
C THR A 9 17.38 -57.32 -30.78
N THR A 10 18.12 -56.59 -31.62
CA THR A 10 18.04 -56.45 -33.11
C THR A 10 16.67 -56.32 -33.76
N LEU A 11 16.41 -55.15 -34.37
CA LEU A 11 15.71 -55.00 -35.66
C LEU A 11 16.24 -53.76 -36.41
N GLN A 12 16.80 -54.02 -37.60
CA GLN A 12 17.25 -53.07 -38.64
C GLN A 12 16.03 -52.54 -39.40
N ALA A 13 15.87 -51.22 -39.59
CA ALA A 13 16.35 -50.37 -40.71
C ALA A 13 15.62 -50.57 -42.05
N ALA A 14 15.02 -49.47 -42.58
CA ALA A 14 15.37 -48.84 -43.87
C ALA A 14 14.20 -47.99 -44.43
N GLY A 15 14.51 -46.81 -44.98
CA GLY A 15 13.62 -46.09 -45.90
C GLY A 15 13.73 -44.56 -45.86
N ALA A 16 14.78 -44.01 -46.46
CA ALA A 16 14.91 -42.59 -46.77
C ALA A 16 14.33 -42.29 -48.17
N LEU A 17 13.71 -41.11 -48.34
CA LEU A 17 13.51 -40.47 -49.64
C LEU A 17 13.57 -38.95 -49.46
N ALA A 18 14.60 -38.36 -50.07
CA ALA A 18 14.79 -36.92 -50.22
C ALA A 18 14.28 -36.50 -51.60
N VAL A 19 13.62 -35.34 -51.69
CA VAL A 19 13.45 -34.60 -52.94
C VAL A 19 13.73 -33.13 -52.67
N ALA A 20 14.74 -32.62 -53.38
CA ALA A 20 15.11 -31.22 -53.49
C ALA A 20 14.17 -30.48 -54.46
N GLY A 21 13.88 -29.21 -54.16
CA GLY A 21 13.19 -28.28 -55.07
C GLY A 21 13.81 -26.89 -54.94
N LEU A 22 14.33 -26.39 -56.06
CA LEU A 22 15.17 -25.20 -56.19
C LEU A 22 14.44 -23.87 -55.98
N ALA A 23 15.28 -22.89 -55.63
CA ALA A 23 15.01 -21.47 -55.53
C ALA A 23 14.49 -20.83 -56.82
N SER A 24 13.65 -19.80 -56.64
CA SER A 24 13.55 -18.68 -57.58
C SER A 24 13.40 -17.38 -56.80
N SER A 25 14.40 -16.51 -57.00
CA SER A 25 14.48 -15.14 -56.52
C SER A 25 13.67 -14.21 -57.41
N VAL A 26 12.78 -13.41 -56.84
CA VAL A 26 12.31 -12.17 -57.47
C VAL A 26 12.33 -11.08 -56.41
N ALA A 27 13.20 -10.10 -56.63
CA ALA A 27 13.23 -8.85 -55.91
C ALA A 27 11.95 -8.04 -56.23
N GLY A 28 11.23 -7.64 -55.19
CA GLY A 28 10.06 -6.78 -55.27
C GLY A 28 10.14 -5.73 -54.17
N THR A 29 10.18 -4.48 -54.59
CA THR A 29 10.40 -3.25 -53.82
C THR A 29 9.33 -2.97 -52.77
N ALA A 30 9.75 -2.25 -51.73
CA ALA A 30 8.96 -1.74 -50.63
C ALA A 30 7.63 -1.09 -51.03
N HIS A 31 6.57 -1.50 -50.34
CA HIS A 31 5.45 -0.63 -49.99
C HIS A 31 5.03 -0.91 -48.54
N ALA A 32 5.24 0.11 -47.71
CA ALA A 32 4.69 0.19 -46.37
C ALA A 32 3.17 0.18 -46.47
N ALA A 33 2.55 -0.92 -46.06
CA ALA A 33 1.14 -0.94 -45.74
C ALA A 33 1.02 -0.71 -44.23
N THR A 34 0.72 0.53 -43.87
CA THR A 34 0.10 0.88 -42.59
C THR A 34 -1.26 0.20 -42.51
N ALA A 35 -1.28 -1.07 -42.12
CA ALA A 35 -2.47 -1.67 -41.55
C ALA A 35 -2.51 -1.20 -40.10
N ALA A 36 -3.30 -0.15 -39.87
CA ALA A 36 -3.75 0.24 -38.55
C ALA A 36 -4.12 -1.05 -37.80
N GLY A 37 -3.40 -1.33 -36.71
CA GLY A 37 -3.84 -2.35 -35.79
C GLY A 37 -5.24 -1.97 -35.37
N GLU A 38 -6.21 -2.82 -35.69
CA GLU A 38 -7.50 -2.80 -35.01
C GLU A 38 -7.18 -2.76 -33.52
N GLU A 39 -7.48 -1.63 -32.86
CA GLU A 39 -7.71 -1.65 -31.44
C GLU A 39 -8.81 -2.68 -31.22
N ALA A 40 -8.40 -3.88 -30.81
CA ALA A 40 -9.32 -4.88 -30.35
C ALA A 40 -10.16 -4.19 -29.28
N SER A 41 -11.44 -3.97 -29.56
CA SER A 41 -12.40 -3.57 -28.54
C SER A 41 -12.41 -4.70 -27.53
N THR A 42 -11.60 -4.56 -26.47
CA THR A 42 -11.50 -5.56 -25.43
C THR A 42 -12.85 -5.57 -24.74
N GLY A 43 -13.62 -6.63 -24.98
CA GLY A 43 -14.89 -6.83 -24.28
C GLY A 43 -14.68 -6.82 -22.77
N ASP A 44 -15.78 -6.74 -22.02
CA ASP A 44 -15.75 -6.90 -20.57
C ASP A 44 -15.20 -8.31 -20.24
N ILE A 45 -14.00 -8.39 -19.65
CA ILE A 45 -13.32 -9.64 -19.29
C ILE A 45 -13.25 -9.75 -17.78
N VAL A 46 -13.46 -10.95 -17.25
CA VAL A 46 -13.20 -11.31 -15.84
C VAL A 46 -12.27 -12.50 -15.81
N ALA A 47 -11.20 -12.41 -15.03
CA ALA A 47 -10.28 -13.51 -14.75
C ALA A 47 -10.25 -13.83 -13.24
N ILE A 48 -10.57 -15.06 -12.91
CA ILE A 48 -10.53 -15.59 -11.54
C ILE A 48 -9.17 -16.23 -11.29
N HIS A 49 -8.55 -15.89 -10.16
CA HIS A 49 -7.27 -16.47 -9.77
C HIS A 49 -7.43 -17.93 -9.31
N PRO A 50 -6.43 -18.80 -9.53
CA PRO A 50 -6.40 -20.13 -8.93
C PRO A 50 -6.45 -20.08 -7.39
N ALA A 51 -6.78 -21.22 -6.78
CA ALA A 51 -6.80 -21.34 -5.33
C ALA A 51 -5.41 -21.07 -4.71
N LEU A 52 -5.39 -20.47 -3.52
CA LEU A 52 -4.16 -20.21 -2.76
C LEU A 52 -3.91 -21.34 -1.75
N PRO A 53 -3.05 -22.32 -2.04
CA PRO A 53 -2.80 -23.42 -1.13
C PRO A 53 -2.21 -22.93 0.20
N SER A 54 -2.59 -23.57 1.30
CA SER A 54 -2.15 -23.29 2.68
C SER A 54 -2.56 -21.92 3.24
N VAL A 55 -3.16 -21.02 2.45
CA VAL A 55 -3.83 -19.82 2.95
C VAL A 55 -5.25 -20.22 3.37
N PRO A 56 -5.63 -20.08 4.66
CA PRO A 56 -6.95 -20.49 5.12
C PRO A 56 -8.05 -19.72 4.39
N VAL A 57 -9.12 -20.42 4.01
CA VAL A 57 -10.34 -19.78 3.51
C VAL A 57 -11.10 -19.11 4.65
N ASN A 58 -11.86 -18.05 4.34
CA ASN A 58 -12.82 -17.48 5.27
C ASN A 58 -14.21 -17.52 4.66
N ASN A 59 -15.15 -18.15 5.35
CA ASN A 59 -16.52 -18.37 4.88
C ASN A 59 -17.50 -17.31 5.37
N ALA A 60 -17.05 -16.20 5.95
CA ALA A 60 -17.92 -15.09 6.32
C ALA A 60 -18.59 -14.44 5.09
N PHE A 61 -17.95 -14.51 3.92
CA PHE A 61 -18.47 -13.92 2.68
C PHE A 61 -18.48 -14.92 1.52
N THR A 62 -19.47 -14.78 0.64
CA THR A 62 -19.47 -15.37 -0.69
C THR A 62 -19.38 -14.24 -1.72
N VAL A 63 -18.40 -14.30 -2.63
CA VAL A 63 -18.19 -13.28 -3.68
C VAL A 63 -18.43 -13.88 -5.06
N LYS A 64 -19.23 -13.20 -5.88
CA LYS A 64 -19.40 -13.50 -7.29
C LYS A 64 -19.18 -12.26 -8.13
N VAL A 65 -18.64 -12.46 -9.33
CA VAL A 65 -18.39 -11.39 -10.30
C VAL A 65 -18.80 -11.84 -11.70
N ARG A 66 -19.17 -10.91 -12.56
CA ARG A 66 -19.38 -11.18 -13.99
C ARG A 66 -19.16 -9.92 -14.83
N PRO A 67 -18.77 -10.06 -16.11
CA PRO A 67 -19.06 -9.05 -17.13
C PRO A 67 -20.55 -8.70 -17.13
N VAL A 68 -20.92 -7.47 -17.47
CA VAL A 68 -22.34 -7.06 -17.53
C VAL A 68 -23.10 -7.97 -18.50
N GLY A 69 -24.17 -8.61 -18.04
CA GLY A 69 -24.94 -9.57 -18.83
C GLY A 69 -24.29 -10.95 -19.04
N GLY A 70 -23.11 -11.18 -18.45
CA GLY A 70 -22.40 -12.46 -18.48
C GLY A 70 -22.86 -13.47 -17.42
N SER A 71 -22.09 -14.55 -17.27
CA SER A 71 -22.30 -15.58 -16.26
C SER A 71 -21.54 -15.26 -14.97
N TRP A 72 -22.20 -15.46 -13.83
CA TRP A 72 -21.58 -15.31 -12.51
C TRP A 72 -20.44 -16.31 -12.29
N GLN A 73 -19.29 -15.80 -11.88
CA GLN A 73 -18.11 -16.58 -11.50
C GLN A 73 -17.80 -16.35 -10.03
N ARG A 74 -17.45 -17.41 -9.30
CA ARG A 74 -17.13 -17.33 -7.87
C ARG A 74 -15.68 -16.90 -7.67
N VAL A 75 -15.45 -15.95 -6.78
CA VAL A 75 -14.11 -15.54 -6.34
C VAL A 75 -13.76 -16.26 -5.03
N GLY A 76 -12.53 -16.76 -4.90
CA GLY A 76 -12.05 -17.34 -3.65
C GLY A 76 -11.89 -16.28 -2.55
N VAL A 77 -12.37 -16.59 -1.34
CA VAL A 77 -12.30 -15.71 -0.17
C VAL A 77 -11.40 -16.34 0.89
N TYR A 78 -10.40 -15.58 1.31
CA TYR A 78 -9.33 -16.05 2.19
C TYR A 78 -9.28 -15.24 3.48
N LEU A 79 -8.69 -15.85 4.50
CA LEU A 79 -8.51 -15.25 5.82
C LEU A 79 -7.39 -14.21 5.79
N ALA A 80 -7.74 -12.97 6.13
CA ALA A 80 -6.78 -11.98 6.62
C ALA A 80 -6.86 -11.96 8.15
N LYS A 81 -5.74 -11.74 8.83
CA LYS A 81 -5.73 -11.50 10.27
C LYS A 81 -5.27 -10.07 10.56
N LEU A 82 -5.86 -9.50 11.60
CA LEU A 82 -5.73 -8.10 11.96
C LEU A 82 -5.44 -7.95 13.45
N ALA A 83 -4.95 -6.80 13.84
CA ALA A 83 -4.68 -6.45 15.23
C ALA A 83 -5.87 -5.79 15.92
N LEU A 84 -6.02 -6.06 17.21
CA LEU A 84 -6.86 -5.27 18.10
C LEU A 84 -6.06 -5.02 19.37
N ILE A 85 -5.36 -3.89 19.44
CA ILE A 85 -4.60 -3.53 20.65
C ILE A 85 -5.57 -3.17 21.80
N ASP A 86 -5.46 -3.87 22.91
CA ASP A 86 -6.08 -3.49 24.18
C ASP A 86 -5.21 -2.37 24.79
N PRO A 87 -5.74 -1.13 24.90
CA PRO A 87 -4.97 0.01 25.38
C PRO A 87 -4.68 -0.05 26.89
N VAL A 88 -5.37 -0.92 27.64
CA VAL A 88 -5.17 -1.08 29.09
C VAL A 88 -4.11 -2.14 29.37
N THR A 89 -4.17 -3.27 28.68
CA THR A 89 -3.27 -4.41 28.94
C THR A 89 -2.07 -4.47 28.00
N GLY A 90 -2.13 -3.79 26.86
CA GLY A 90 -1.15 -3.91 25.77
C GLY A 90 -1.24 -5.23 25.00
N GLN A 91 -2.25 -6.06 25.27
CA GLN A 91 -2.47 -7.29 24.50
C GLN A 91 -2.92 -6.98 23.08
N ASN A 92 -2.44 -7.76 22.11
CA ASN A 92 -2.79 -7.60 20.70
C ASN A 92 -3.44 -8.89 20.12
N PRO A 93 -4.65 -9.27 20.56
CA PRO A 93 -5.36 -10.42 20.02
C PRO A 93 -5.62 -10.28 18.52
N ALA A 94 -5.44 -11.39 17.80
CA ALA A 94 -5.79 -11.46 16.39
C ALA A 94 -7.31 -11.36 16.19
N ARG A 95 -7.74 -10.61 15.17
CA ARG A 95 -9.11 -10.63 14.66
C ARG A 95 -9.11 -11.15 13.23
N ASN A 96 -10.13 -11.92 12.89
CA ASN A 96 -10.30 -12.45 11.54
C ASN A 96 -10.99 -11.42 10.65
N SER A 97 -10.60 -11.42 9.38
CA SER A 97 -11.24 -10.68 8.30
C SER A 97 -11.19 -11.49 7.02
N SER A 98 -11.81 -10.98 5.96
CA SER A 98 -11.85 -11.64 4.66
C SER A 98 -11.15 -10.80 3.62
N TRP A 99 -10.48 -11.46 2.68
CA TRP A 99 -9.97 -10.81 1.48
C TRP A 99 -10.18 -11.70 0.25
N ALA A 100 -10.28 -11.07 -0.92
CA ALA A 100 -10.44 -11.72 -2.20
C ALA A 100 -9.86 -10.85 -3.32
N SER A 101 -9.43 -11.47 -4.42
CA SER A 101 -8.96 -10.74 -5.60
C SER A 101 -9.40 -11.39 -6.90
N PHE A 102 -9.55 -10.55 -7.92
CA PHE A 102 -9.82 -10.96 -9.29
C PHE A 102 -9.33 -9.86 -10.25
N ASP A 103 -9.23 -10.18 -11.53
CA ASP A 103 -8.80 -9.22 -12.54
C ASP A 103 -9.93 -8.98 -13.54
N PHE A 104 -10.05 -7.75 -14.05
CA PHE A 104 -11.05 -7.43 -15.07
C PHE A 104 -10.65 -6.25 -15.97
N SER A 105 -11.35 -6.15 -17.11
CA SER A 105 -11.39 -4.96 -17.98
C SER A 105 -12.84 -4.59 -18.26
N GLY A 106 -13.09 -3.31 -18.54
CA GLY A 106 -14.43 -2.80 -18.81
C GLY A 106 -15.27 -2.65 -17.53
N THR A 107 -16.55 -3.06 -17.56
CA THR A 107 -17.45 -2.99 -16.41
C THR A 107 -17.83 -4.38 -15.90
N VAL A 108 -17.86 -4.56 -14.58
CA VAL A 108 -18.30 -5.81 -13.93
C VAL A 108 -19.38 -5.57 -12.90
N GLU A 109 -20.30 -6.54 -12.79
CA GLU A 109 -21.20 -6.65 -11.66
C GLU A 109 -20.55 -7.51 -10.57
N VAL A 110 -20.74 -7.11 -9.31
CA VAL A 110 -20.22 -7.76 -8.12
C VAL A 110 -21.37 -8.09 -7.19
N GLU A 111 -21.43 -9.32 -6.68
CA GLU A 111 -22.29 -9.76 -5.59
C GLU A 111 -21.45 -10.19 -4.41
N VAL A 112 -21.76 -9.66 -3.23
CA VAL A 112 -21.14 -10.01 -1.95
C VAL A 112 -22.23 -10.42 -0.97
N THR A 113 -22.32 -11.70 -0.66
CA THR A 113 -23.24 -12.25 0.35
C THR A 113 -22.53 -12.37 1.69
N TYR A 114 -23.12 -11.83 2.77
CA TYR A 114 -22.68 -12.05 4.14
C TYR A 114 -23.30 -13.35 4.69
N ASN A 115 -22.50 -14.41 4.75
CA ASN A 115 -22.99 -15.76 5.05
C ASN A 115 -23.53 -15.96 6.49
N PRO A 116 -23.07 -15.24 7.52
CA PRO A 116 -23.71 -15.29 8.84
C PRO A 116 -25.16 -14.79 8.86
N GLY A 117 -25.56 -14.01 7.85
CA GLY A 117 -26.91 -13.47 7.71
C GLY A 117 -27.21 -12.26 8.61
N SER A 118 -28.44 -11.77 8.52
CA SER A 118 -28.94 -10.59 9.24
C SER A 118 -28.13 -9.31 8.98
N ALA A 119 -27.65 -9.12 7.75
CA ALA A 119 -27.02 -7.86 7.36
C ALA A 119 -28.10 -6.77 7.21
N GLU A 120 -27.96 -5.66 7.95
CA GLU A 120 -28.88 -4.52 7.87
C GLU A 120 -28.40 -3.45 6.90
N LYS A 121 -27.07 -3.33 6.74
CA LYS A 121 -26.47 -2.38 5.79
C LYS A 121 -25.13 -2.88 5.24
N PHE A 122 -24.82 -2.44 4.03
CA PHE A 122 -23.52 -2.58 3.41
C PHE A 122 -22.95 -1.20 3.07
N ARG A 123 -21.68 -0.99 3.38
CA ARG A 123 -20.89 0.20 3.02
C ARG A 123 -19.70 -0.22 2.16
N ILE A 124 -19.52 0.43 1.01
CA ILE A 124 -18.39 0.18 0.11
C ILE A 124 -17.39 1.32 0.29
N ARG A 125 -16.20 0.99 0.76
CA ARG A 125 -15.14 1.95 1.12
C ARG A 125 -13.96 1.83 0.16
N PRO A 126 -13.21 2.91 -0.14
CA PRO A 126 -13.41 4.27 0.36
C PRO A 126 -14.71 4.91 -0.08
N ASP A 127 -15.33 5.70 0.81
CA ASP A 127 -16.58 6.43 0.56
C ASP A 127 -16.45 7.40 -0.63
N SER A 128 -15.23 7.89 -0.88
CA SER A 128 -14.90 8.78 -1.99
C SER A 128 -15.19 8.18 -3.37
N TYR A 129 -15.34 6.86 -3.47
CA TYR A 129 -15.74 6.22 -4.73
C TYR A 129 -17.24 6.35 -5.03
N GLY A 130 -18.07 6.72 -4.03
CA GLY A 130 -19.51 6.93 -4.22
C GLY A 130 -20.29 5.67 -4.62
N ILE A 131 -19.74 4.48 -4.37
CA ILE A 131 -20.37 3.19 -4.73
C ILE A 131 -21.48 2.89 -3.73
N LYS A 132 -22.72 2.91 -4.20
CA LYS A 132 -23.90 2.54 -3.41
C LYS A 132 -24.39 1.16 -3.83
N PRO A 133 -24.33 0.13 -2.96
CA PRO A 133 -24.82 -1.19 -3.31
C PRO A 133 -26.35 -1.26 -3.22
N GLU A 134 -26.95 -2.02 -4.13
CA GLU A 134 -28.29 -2.57 -3.97
C GLU A 134 -28.25 -3.69 -2.93
N MET A 135 -29.22 -3.71 -2.02
CA MET A 135 -29.32 -4.73 -0.98
C MET A 135 -30.39 -5.76 -1.36
N LEU A 136 -29.97 -7.02 -1.47
CA LEU A 136 -30.78 -8.17 -1.86
C LEU A 136 -30.79 -9.19 -0.70
N GLY A 137 -31.44 -8.81 0.40
CA GLY A 137 -31.30 -9.52 1.68
C GLY A 137 -29.87 -9.40 2.20
N ASP A 138 -29.23 -10.52 2.52
CA ASP A 138 -27.84 -10.56 3.00
C ASP A 138 -26.79 -10.38 1.89
N THR A 139 -27.18 -9.88 0.71
CA THR A 139 -26.29 -9.70 -0.45
C THR A 139 -26.25 -8.25 -0.89
N ALA A 140 -25.05 -7.67 -0.98
CA ALA A 140 -24.79 -6.42 -1.69
C ALA A 140 -24.50 -6.68 -3.16
N ARG A 141 -25.20 -5.99 -4.06
CA ARG A 141 -24.92 -5.97 -5.50
C ARG A 141 -24.52 -4.56 -5.95
N PHE A 142 -23.44 -4.44 -6.70
CA PHE A 142 -22.96 -3.16 -7.26
C PHE A 142 -22.11 -3.39 -8.51
N THR A 143 -21.74 -2.32 -9.18
CA THR A 143 -20.86 -2.35 -10.37
C THR A 143 -19.51 -1.71 -10.09
N LEU A 144 -18.46 -2.21 -10.75
CA LEU A 144 -17.17 -1.55 -10.87
C LEU A 144 -16.90 -1.23 -12.34
N ASP A 145 -16.63 0.04 -12.64
CA ASP A 145 -16.33 0.56 -13.99
C ASP A 145 -14.82 0.56 -14.32
N ARG A 146 -13.98 0.28 -13.33
CA ARG A 146 -12.52 0.17 -13.44
C ARG A 146 -11.93 -0.60 -12.25
N PRO A 147 -10.78 -1.26 -12.43
CA PRO A 147 -10.01 -1.86 -11.34
C PRO A 147 -9.75 -0.89 -10.18
N ARG A 148 -10.00 -1.35 -8.95
CA ARG A 148 -9.81 -0.58 -7.72
C ARG A 148 -9.85 -1.51 -6.49
N ASN A 149 -9.23 -1.06 -5.41
CA ASN A 149 -9.27 -1.74 -4.11
C ASN A 149 -10.48 -1.21 -3.31
N ILE A 150 -11.33 -2.09 -2.79
CA ILE A 150 -12.47 -1.70 -1.95
C ILE A 150 -12.57 -2.54 -0.68
N VAL A 151 -13.25 -2.01 0.33
CA VAL A 151 -13.70 -2.76 1.50
C VAL A 151 -15.22 -2.78 1.52
N VAL A 152 -15.80 -3.98 1.60
CA VAL A 152 -17.22 -4.20 1.84
C VAL A 152 -17.42 -4.41 3.34
N GLN A 153 -17.93 -3.39 4.00
CA GLN A 153 -18.24 -3.39 5.42
C GLN A 153 -19.72 -3.73 5.61
N VAL A 154 -20.00 -4.69 6.49
CA VAL A 154 -21.37 -5.06 6.90
C VAL A 154 -21.67 -4.42 8.23
N ASP A 155 -22.81 -3.74 8.33
CA ASP A 155 -23.21 -2.99 9.52
C ASP A 155 -22.09 -2.05 10.01
N ASP A 156 -21.77 -2.10 11.30
CA ASP A 156 -20.64 -1.39 11.91
C ASP A 156 -19.46 -2.34 12.18
N LYS A 157 -19.41 -3.52 11.52
CA LYS A 157 -18.36 -4.52 11.74
C LYS A 157 -17.03 -4.05 11.15
N ILE A 158 -16.07 -3.77 12.02
CA ILE A 158 -14.73 -3.26 11.64
C ILE A 158 -13.78 -4.39 11.18
N PHE A 159 -13.84 -5.54 11.84
CA PHE A 159 -12.93 -6.65 11.58
C PHE A 159 -13.52 -7.66 10.60
N ASP A 160 -14.77 -8.06 10.80
CA ASP A 160 -15.48 -9.00 9.93
C ASP A 160 -16.03 -8.28 8.69
N CYS A 161 -15.12 -7.84 7.84
CA CYS A 161 -15.37 -7.19 6.56
C CYS A 161 -14.67 -7.96 5.43
N LEU A 162 -14.99 -7.61 4.18
CA LEU A 162 -14.34 -8.15 3.00
C LEU A 162 -13.49 -7.08 2.32
N HIS A 163 -12.20 -7.36 2.16
CA HIS A 163 -11.29 -6.58 1.34
C HIS A 163 -11.27 -7.17 -0.08
N LEU A 164 -11.90 -6.50 -1.04
CA LEU A 164 -12.02 -6.98 -2.41
C LEU A 164 -11.10 -6.18 -3.33
N PHE A 165 -10.12 -6.85 -3.91
CA PHE A 165 -9.10 -6.22 -4.75
C PHE A 165 -9.29 -6.59 -6.20
N ALA A 166 -9.74 -5.62 -7.00
CA ALA A 166 -9.96 -5.81 -8.41
C ALA A 166 -8.80 -5.21 -9.20
N ASN A 167 -8.08 -6.03 -9.96
CA ASN A 167 -6.92 -5.60 -10.75
C ASN A 167 -7.29 -5.40 -12.23
N PRO A 168 -6.48 -4.63 -12.97
CA PRO A 168 -6.47 -4.75 -14.42
C PRO A 168 -5.98 -6.15 -14.84
N ILE A 169 -6.48 -6.64 -15.97
CA ILE A 169 -5.95 -7.84 -16.64
C ILE A 169 -4.44 -7.69 -16.80
N GLU A 170 -3.70 -8.65 -16.25
CA GLU A 170 -2.24 -8.68 -16.34
C GLU A 170 -1.77 -8.77 -17.80
N GLN A 171 -0.90 -7.85 -18.19
CA GLN A 171 -0.38 -7.74 -19.55
C GLN A 171 1.02 -8.32 -19.61
N ASN A 172 1.27 -9.22 -20.57
CA ASN A 172 2.58 -9.82 -20.83
C ASN A 172 3.28 -10.38 -19.56
N PRO A 173 2.61 -11.24 -18.76
CA PRO A 173 3.27 -11.85 -17.60
C PRO A 173 4.49 -12.69 -18.03
N PRO A 174 5.59 -12.71 -17.25
CA PRO A 174 6.72 -13.60 -17.52
C PRO A 174 6.31 -15.07 -17.60
N ALA A 175 6.93 -15.81 -18.51
CA ALA A 175 6.72 -17.24 -18.66
C ALA A 175 7.73 -18.04 -17.81
N GLU A 176 7.34 -19.28 -17.46
CA GLU A 176 8.27 -20.21 -16.84
C GLU A 176 9.43 -20.52 -17.80
N GLY A 177 10.67 -20.41 -17.32
CA GLY A 177 11.88 -20.60 -18.13
C GLY A 177 12.42 -19.33 -18.81
N ASP A 178 11.73 -18.19 -18.68
CA ASP A 178 12.27 -16.91 -19.16
C ASP A 178 13.61 -16.59 -18.50
N LYS A 179 14.54 -16.03 -19.30
CA LYS A 179 15.88 -15.69 -18.81
C LYS A 179 15.77 -14.62 -17.73
N LYS A 180 16.52 -14.79 -16.64
CA LYS A 180 16.54 -13.87 -15.49
C LYS A 180 15.20 -13.72 -14.78
N VAL A 181 14.32 -14.72 -14.89
CA VAL A 181 13.06 -14.79 -14.17
C VAL A 181 13.11 -15.91 -13.13
N MET A 182 12.84 -15.56 -11.88
CA MET A 182 12.51 -16.51 -10.82
C MET A 182 10.99 -16.69 -10.83
N TYR A 183 10.52 -17.73 -11.51
CA TYR A 183 9.10 -17.98 -11.72
C TYR A 183 8.51 -18.84 -10.59
N PHE A 184 7.45 -18.34 -9.95
CA PHE A 184 6.65 -19.09 -8.98
C PHE A 184 5.21 -19.20 -9.50
N GLY A 185 4.87 -20.40 -10.01
CA GLY A 185 3.53 -20.71 -10.50
C GLY A 185 2.51 -20.98 -9.39
N PRO A 186 1.25 -21.29 -9.73
CA PRO A 186 0.23 -21.69 -8.76
C PRO A 186 0.73 -22.84 -7.88
N GLY A 187 0.68 -22.67 -6.55
CA GLY A 187 1.32 -23.61 -5.62
C GLY A 187 1.82 -22.96 -4.35
N PHE A 188 2.26 -23.79 -3.40
CA PHE A 188 2.90 -23.34 -2.16
C PHE A 188 4.40 -23.53 -2.25
N HIS A 189 5.16 -22.45 -2.05
CA HIS A 189 6.61 -22.40 -2.27
C HIS A 189 7.33 -21.94 -1.01
N THR A 190 8.38 -22.66 -0.63
CA THR A 190 9.21 -22.32 0.53
C THR A 190 10.68 -22.48 0.15
N PRO A 191 11.43 -21.38 0.00
CA PRO A 191 12.87 -21.43 -0.21
C PRO A 191 13.59 -22.08 0.99
N PRO A 192 14.80 -22.64 0.79
CA PRO A 192 15.64 -23.08 1.88
C PRO A 192 15.82 -21.97 2.93
N ASN A 193 15.77 -22.35 4.21
CA ASN A 193 15.87 -21.43 5.36
C ASN A 193 14.77 -20.35 5.46
N GLY A 194 13.77 -20.36 4.59
CA GLY A 194 12.67 -19.40 4.59
C GLY A 194 13.06 -18.01 4.06
N GLU A 195 14.15 -17.90 3.29
CA GLU A 195 14.64 -16.64 2.71
C GLU A 195 14.80 -16.78 1.19
N LEU A 196 14.24 -15.84 0.43
CA LEU A 196 14.47 -15.69 -1.01
C LEU A 196 15.41 -14.50 -1.24
N LYS A 197 16.63 -14.77 -1.69
CA LYS A 197 17.59 -13.72 -2.08
C LYS A 197 17.44 -13.39 -3.55
N VAL A 198 17.26 -12.11 -3.87
CA VAL A 198 17.05 -11.63 -5.23
C VAL A 198 18.29 -10.84 -5.69
N PRO A 199 19.06 -11.35 -6.68
CA PRO A 199 20.22 -10.64 -7.21
C PRO A 199 19.82 -9.57 -8.22
N SER A 200 20.79 -8.78 -8.68
CA SER A 200 20.59 -7.78 -9.75
C SER A 200 20.04 -8.39 -11.03
N ASN A 201 19.38 -7.56 -11.83
CA ASN A 201 18.84 -7.89 -13.15
C ASN A 201 17.87 -9.07 -13.13
N THR A 202 17.12 -9.26 -12.05
CA THR A 202 16.26 -10.43 -11.86
C THR A 202 14.82 -10.03 -11.63
N THR A 203 13.89 -10.72 -12.29
CA THR A 203 12.46 -10.60 -12.03
C THR A 203 11.98 -11.81 -11.23
N VAL A 204 11.54 -11.60 -10.01
CA VAL A 204 10.71 -12.55 -9.28
C VAL A 204 9.27 -12.36 -9.73
N TYR A 205 8.67 -13.40 -10.31
CA TYR A 205 7.28 -13.37 -10.72
C TYR A 205 6.46 -14.36 -9.89
N LEU A 206 5.50 -13.82 -9.14
CA LEU A 206 4.52 -14.62 -8.38
C LEU A 206 3.21 -14.65 -9.17
N ALA A 207 2.98 -15.73 -9.91
CA ALA A 207 1.78 -15.90 -10.73
C ALA A 207 0.49 -15.89 -9.86
N PRO A 208 -0.68 -15.58 -10.45
CA PRO A 208 -1.96 -15.81 -9.77
C PRO A 208 -2.04 -17.22 -9.19
N GLY A 209 -2.40 -17.36 -7.91
CA GLY A 209 -2.43 -18.66 -7.22
C GLY A 209 -1.10 -19.11 -6.59
N ALA A 210 -0.01 -18.38 -6.78
CA ALA A 210 1.26 -18.65 -6.12
C ALA A 210 1.24 -18.15 -4.67
N VAL A 211 1.72 -18.97 -3.74
CA VAL A 211 1.90 -18.64 -2.33
C VAL A 211 3.36 -18.86 -1.97
N LEU A 212 4.09 -17.78 -1.70
CA LEU A 212 5.48 -17.79 -1.27
C LEU A 212 5.55 -17.60 0.24
N GLN A 213 5.98 -18.62 0.97
CA GLN A 213 6.33 -18.50 2.37
C GLN A 213 7.83 -18.20 2.51
N ALA A 214 8.18 -16.92 2.48
CA ALA A 214 9.57 -16.47 2.59
C ALA A 214 9.67 -15.04 3.13
N HIS A 215 10.84 -14.72 3.68
CA HIS A 215 11.36 -13.36 3.69
C HIS A 215 12.08 -13.10 2.36
N VAL A 216 11.67 -12.08 1.63
CA VAL A 216 12.32 -11.69 0.37
C VAL A 216 13.38 -10.63 0.67
N SER A 217 14.65 -10.96 0.41
CA SER A 217 15.78 -10.05 0.61
C SER A 217 16.35 -9.61 -0.75
N ILE A 218 16.45 -8.30 -0.94
CA ILE A 218 17.08 -7.65 -2.08
C ILE A 218 18.13 -6.70 -1.52
N GLU A 219 19.41 -7.07 -1.61
CA GLU A 219 20.48 -6.30 -0.98
C GLU A 219 21.61 -6.04 -1.97
N GLY A 220 22.02 -4.78 -2.12
CA GLY A 220 23.12 -4.40 -3.02
C GLY A 220 22.82 -4.69 -4.49
N ALA A 221 21.55 -4.73 -4.87
CA ALA A 221 21.10 -5.16 -6.19
C ALA A 221 20.55 -4.01 -7.04
N GLU A 222 20.61 -4.19 -8.35
CA GLU A 222 20.15 -3.21 -9.33
C GLU A 222 19.21 -3.85 -10.36
N ASN A 223 18.24 -3.09 -10.87
CA ASN A 223 17.37 -3.51 -11.98
C ASN A 223 16.57 -4.79 -11.68
N SER A 224 16.04 -4.91 -10.47
CA SER A 224 15.31 -6.09 -10.00
C SER A 224 13.83 -5.80 -9.77
N ARG A 225 13.00 -6.83 -9.98
CA ARG A 225 11.55 -6.70 -9.97
C ARG A 225 10.91 -7.82 -9.15
N ILE A 226 9.91 -7.51 -8.34
CA ILE A 226 9.03 -8.49 -7.69
C ILE A 226 7.62 -8.16 -8.14
N ILE A 227 7.06 -8.97 -9.03
CA ILE A 227 5.80 -8.65 -9.71
C ILE A 227 4.84 -9.84 -9.75
N GLY A 228 3.55 -9.56 -9.98
CA GLY A 228 2.54 -10.57 -10.28
C GLY A 228 1.25 -10.40 -9.48
N ARG A 229 0.54 -11.49 -9.24
CA ARG A 229 -0.72 -11.55 -8.46
C ARG A 229 -0.68 -12.58 -7.34
N GLY A 230 0.49 -13.13 -7.06
CA GLY A 230 0.70 -14.09 -5.98
C GLY A 230 0.80 -13.43 -4.60
N VAL A 231 0.95 -14.29 -3.59
CA VAL A 231 0.90 -13.92 -2.18
C VAL A 231 2.21 -14.25 -1.48
N ILE A 232 2.79 -13.31 -0.76
CA ILE A 232 3.79 -13.59 0.28
C ILE A 232 3.04 -13.85 1.58
N TYR A 233 3.16 -15.04 2.14
CA TYR A 233 2.33 -15.50 3.25
C TYR A 233 3.16 -15.97 4.44
N ASN A 234 2.82 -15.48 5.63
CA ASN A 234 3.31 -16.01 6.91
C ASN A 234 4.85 -16.07 6.97
N SER A 235 5.50 -14.98 6.54
CA SER A 235 6.95 -14.82 6.66
C SER A 235 7.38 -14.93 8.11
N LYS A 236 8.49 -15.64 8.35
CA LYS A 236 9.09 -15.78 9.69
C LYS A 236 9.61 -14.46 10.25
N TRP A 237 9.86 -13.48 9.40
CA TRP A 237 10.35 -12.13 9.73
C TRP A 237 9.41 -11.09 9.10
N GLY A 238 9.91 -9.88 8.81
CA GLY A 238 9.25 -9.01 7.85
C GLY A 238 9.09 -9.71 6.49
N ALA A 239 8.13 -9.31 5.67
CA ALA A 239 7.92 -9.98 4.38
C ALA A 239 9.01 -9.64 3.36
N MET A 240 9.48 -8.39 3.32
CA MET A 240 10.50 -7.96 2.37
C MET A 240 11.48 -6.95 2.95
N PHE A 241 12.76 -7.13 2.66
CA PHE A 241 13.82 -6.17 2.93
C PHE A 241 14.53 -5.79 1.64
N VAL A 242 14.58 -4.48 1.37
CA VAL A 242 15.22 -3.90 0.19
C VAL A 242 16.27 -2.90 0.67
N ARG A 243 17.55 -3.21 0.50
CA ARG A 243 18.64 -2.39 1.04
C ARG A 243 19.72 -2.10 0.01
N LYS A 244 20.19 -0.85 -0.05
CA LYS A 244 21.30 -0.44 -0.92
C LYS A 244 21.06 -0.84 -2.38
N CYS A 245 19.83 -0.61 -2.85
CA CYS A 245 19.39 -1.00 -4.17
C CYS A 245 19.12 0.20 -5.08
N GLU A 246 19.23 -0.04 -6.38
CA GLU A 246 18.86 0.94 -7.41
C GLU A 246 17.92 0.33 -8.46
N ASN A 247 16.91 1.10 -8.89
CA ASN A 247 15.97 0.67 -9.92
C ASN A 247 15.24 -0.64 -9.56
N VAL A 248 14.49 -0.62 -8.45
CA VAL A 248 13.70 -1.76 -7.98
C VAL A 248 12.21 -1.49 -8.18
N THR A 249 11.48 -2.48 -8.70
CA THR A 249 10.02 -2.42 -8.84
C THR A 249 9.35 -3.54 -8.05
N ILE A 250 8.36 -3.20 -7.23
CA ILE A 250 7.46 -4.14 -6.56
C ILE A 250 6.05 -3.84 -7.06
N ASP A 251 5.38 -4.77 -7.75
CA ASP A 251 4.07 -4.51 -8.39
C ASP A 251 3.07 -5.68 -8.21
N GLY A 252 1.91 -5.38 -7.62
CA GLY A 252 0.72 -6.26 -7.64
C GLY A 252 0.69 -7.38 -6.59
N ILE A 253 1.76 -7.55 -5.83
CA ILE A 253 1.87 -8.59 -4.79
C ILE A 253 0.92 -8.32 -3.63
N THR A 254 0.40 -9.39 -3.03
CA THR A 254 -0.29 -9.34 -1.74
C THR A 254 0.58 -9.93 -0.64
N ILE A 255 0.68 -9.25 0.50
CA ILE A 255 1.42 -9.69 1.68
C ILE A 255 0.43 -9.95 2.81
N LEU A 256 0.52 -11.14 3.42
CA LEU A 256 -0.36 -11.58 4.48
C LEU A 256 0.42 -12.11 5.68
N ASN A 257 0.13 -11.56 6.85
CA ASN A 257 0.59 -12.04 8.15
C ASN A 257 2.13 -12.22 8.25
N PRO A 258 2.97 -11.25 7.84
CA PRO A 258 4.36 -11.28 8.24
C PRO A 258 4.49 -11.20 9.76
N ARG A 259 5.61 -11.64 10.31
CA ARG A 259 5.90 -11.53 11.75
C ARG A 259 6.08 -10.08 12.20
N TYR A 260 6.67 -9.24 11.35
CA TYR A 260 6.93 -7.82 11.61
C TYR A 260 6.38 -6.99 10.44
N GLU A 261 7.17 -6.08 9.88
CA GLU A 261 6.74 -5.21 8.78
C GLU A 261 6.49 -5.95 7.47
N ASN A 262 5.68 -5.35 6.59
CA ASN A 262 5.46 -5.88 5.25
C ASN A 262 6.67 -5.57 4.35
N ILE A 263 7.11 -4.31 4.27
CA ILE A 263 8.27 -3.92 3.48
C ILE A 263 9.14 -2.93 4.27
N ARG A 264 10.43 -3.25 4.37
CA ARG A 264 11.46 -2.31 4.83
C ARG A 264 12.39 -1.95 3.67
N VAL A 265 12.49 -0.66 3.38
CA VAL A 265 13.38 -0.08 2.38
C VAL A 265 14.45 0.75 3.09
N ALA A 266 15.72 0.54 2.77
CA ALA A 266 16.83 1.30 3.34
C ALA A 266 17.88 1.66 2.30
N GLU A 267 18.36 2.90 2.28
CA GLU A 267 19.50 3.32 1.46
C GLU A 267 19.30 3.05 -0.05
N CYS A 268 18.07 3.19 -0.56
CA CYS A 268 17.71 2.87 -1.95
C CYS A 268 17.52 4.11 -2.83
N ARG A 269 17.70 3.94 -4.14
CA ARG A 269 17.47 4.97 -5.16
C ARG A 269 16.56 4.45 -6.27
N ASN A 270 15.63 5.27 -6.76
CA ASN A 270 14.77 4.92 -7.91
C ASN A 270 13.94 3.64 -7.64
N LEU A 271 13.05 3.69 -6.66
CA LEU A 271 12.23 2.53 -6.27
C LEU A 271 10.75 2.79 -6.52
N THR A 272 10.03 1.80 -7.06
CA THR A 272 8.58 1.88 -7.25
C THR A 272 7.88 0.73 -6.54
N ILE A 273 6.93 1.06 -5.66
CA ILE A 273 6.00 0.11 -5.04
C ILE A 273 4.61 0.43 -5.58
N LYS A 274 4.00 -0.51 -6.30
CA LYS A 274 2.73 -0.31 -6.97
C LYS A 274 1.76 -1.44 -6.69
N ASN A 275 0.47 -1.12 -6.56
CA ASN A 275 -0.61 -2.10 -6.40
C ASN A 275 -0.36 -3.14 -5.28
N LEU A 276 0.38 -2.75 -4.24
CA LEU A 276 0.65 -3.60 -3.09
C LEU A 276 -0.61 -3.73 -2.25
N ARG A 277 -0.93 -4.93 -1.78
CA ARG A 277 -1.87 -5.14 -0.67
C ARG A 277 -1.15 -5.74 0.50
N ALA A 278 -1.29 -5.15 1.68
CA ALA A 278 -0.54 -5.56 2.85
C ALA A 278 -1.44 -5.66 4.08
N PHE A 279 -1.29 -6.77 4.80
CA PHE A 279 -2.01 -7.06 6.04
C PHE A 279 -1.07 -7.56 7.11
N SER A 280 -1.12 -6.95 8.29
CA SER A 280 -0.35 -7.34 9.45
C SER A 280 -1.20 -7.33 10.73
N ARG A 281 -0.75 -8.09 11.72
CA ARG A 281 -1.47 -8.28 12.99
C ARG A 281 -0.59 -8.37 14.23
N GLU A 282 0.72 -8.47 14.07
CA GLU A 282 1.67 -8.61 15.17
C GLU A 282 2.23 -7.23 15.56
N GLY A 283 2.93 -7.14 16.69
CA GLY A 283 3.60 -5.88 17.05
C GLY A 283 4.68 -5.51 16.03
N TRP A 284 4.85 -4.21 15.77
CA TRP A 284 5.76 -3.70 14.72
C TRP A 284 5.39 -4.22 13.33
N GLY A 285 4.08 -4.36 13.10
CA GLY A 285 3.51 -4.82 11.85
C GLY A 285 3.32 -3.68 10.86
N ASP A 286 4.32 -2.86 10.62
CA ASP A 286 4.23 -1.73 9.71
C ASP A 286 3.91 -2.19 8.27
N GLY A 287 3.33 -1.31 7.47
CA GLY A 287 3.15 -1.49 6.04
C GLY A 287 4.47 -1.30 5.32
N ILE A 288 4.76 -0.06 4.94
CA ILE A 288 5.99 0.30 4.23
C ILE A 288 6.81 1.24 5.10
N GLN A 289 7.98 0.77 5.53
CA GLN A 289 8.99 1.60 6.18
C GLN A 289 10.07 1.97 5.19
N LEU A 290 10.44 3.24 5.14
CA LEU A 290 11.47 3.76 4.26
C LEU A 290 12.50 4.56 5.06
N TYR A 291 13.78 4.22 4.85
CA TYR A 291 14.93 4.81 5.51
C TYR A 291 15.95 5.29 4.46
N CYS A 292 16.53 6.46 4.66
CA CYS A 292 17.67 6.99 3.89
C CYS A 292 17.56 6.82 2.36
N SER A 293 16.38 7.01 1.76
CA SER A 293 16.14 6.65 0.35
C SER A 293 15.70 7.84 -0.49
N GLU A 294 15.98 7.75 -1.79
CA GLU A 294 15.75 8.84 -2.75
C GLU A 294 14.96 8.38 -3.98
N ASN A 295 14.05 9.22 -4.47
CA ASN A 295 13.26 8.98 -5.68
C ASN A 295 12.43 7.69 -5.55
N VAL A 296 11.52 7.66 -4.58
CA VAL A 296 10.65 6.52 -4.33
C VAL A 296 9.20 6.88 -4.61
N THR A 297 8.51 6.04 -5.39
CA THR A 297 7.08 6.16 -5.67
C THR A 297 6.31 4.99 -5.06
N ILE A 298 5.28 5.29 -4.28
CA ILE A 298 4.30 4.35 -3.73
C ILE A 298 2.94 4.68 -4.37
N ASP A 299 2.36 3.77 -5.15
CA ASP A 299 1.20 4.05 -6.01
C ASP A 299 0.14 2.94 -5.97
N GLY A 300 -1.12 3.27 -5.66
CA GLY A 300 -2.23 2.31 -5.78
C GLY A 300 -2.28 1.26 -4.69
N CYS A 301 -1.62 1.49 -3.54
CA CYS A 301 -1.49 0.50 -2.48
C CYS A 301 -2.70 0.49 -1.53
N PHE A 302 -3.04 -0.68 -1.01
CA PHE A 302 -3.96 -0.86 0.11
C PHE A 302 -3.20 -1.43 1.31
N LEU A 303 -3.18 -0.69 2.42
CA LEU A 303 -2.46 -1.10 3.62
C LEU A 303 -3.43 -1.16 4.79
N ARG A 304 -3.53 -2.32 5.43
CA ARG A 304 -4.23 -2.49 6.71
C ARG A 304 -3.32 -3.11 7.74
N THR A 305 -2.84 -2.29 8.67
CA THR A 305 -1.63 -2.61 9.42
C THR A 305 -1.83 -2.57 10.93
N SER A 306 -1.03 -3.35 11.63
CA SER A 306 -0.95 -3.38 13.10
C SER A 306 0.14 -2.49 13.69
N ASP A 307 0.60 -1.54 12.90
CA ASP A 307 1.49 -0.42 13.22
C ASP A 307 1.38 0.57 12.03
N ASP A 308 2.36 1.46 11.82
CA ASP A 308 2.34 2.45 10.74
C ASP A 308 2.05 1.89 9.35
N CYS A 309 1.08 2.44 8.62
CA CYS A 309 0.83 2.08 7.23
C CYS A 309 2.00 2.55 6.33
N ILE A 310 2.30 3.85 6.34
CA ILE A 310 3.44 4.45 5.65
C ILE A 310 4.31 5.16 6.68
N ALA A 311 5.57 4.75 6.78
CA ALA A 311 6.53 5.32 7.71
C ALA A 311 7.79 5.80 6.98
N LEU A 312 8.04 7.11 7.00
CA LEU A 312 9.22 7.72 6.37
C LEU A 312 10.21 8.20 7.43
N TYR A 313 11.42 7.68 7.37
CA TYR A 313 12.49 7.91 8.33
C TYR A 313 13.81 8.21 7.60
N THR A 314 14.82 8.67 8.34
CA THR A 314 16.19 8.73 7.84
C THR A 314 16.98 7.61 8.50
N HIS A 315 17.80 7.88 9.51
CA HIS A 315 18.64 6.91 10.17
C HIS A 315 17.92 6.02 11.18
N ARG A 316 18.27 4.74 11.12
CA ARG A 316 18.08 3.77 12.21
C ARG A 316 19.16 2.70 12.06
N TRP A 317 19.68 2.23 13.18
CA TRP A 317 20.71 1.18 13.22
C TRP A 317 21.95 1.58 12.40
N ASP A 318 22.26 0.85 11.33
CA ASP A 318 23.38 1.06 10.43
C ASP A 318 22.96 1.68 9.09
N PHE A 319 21.76 2.27 9.01
CA PHE A 319 21.28 3.02 7.85
C PHE A 319 21.61 4.51 8.03
N TYR A 320 22.18 5.15 7.01
CA TYR A 320 22.59 6.55 7.08
C TYR A 320 22.21 7.29 5.81
N GLY A 321 21.81 8.55 5.95
CA GLY A 321 21.49 9.44 4.85
C GLY A 321 20.08 10.00 4.94
N ASP A 322 19.86 11.00 4.09
CA ASP A 322 18.59 11.71 3.99
C ASP A 322 17.51 10.87 3.29
N THR A 323 16.25 11.24 3.50
CA THR A 323 15.11 10.70 2.75
C THR A 323 14.51 11.81 1.91
N ARG A 324 14.55 11.65 0.58
CA ARG A 324 14.24 12.74 -0.36
C ARG A 324 13.40 12.29 -1.54
N ASN A 325 12.58 13.19 -2.07
CA ASN A 325 11.85 13.00 -3.33
C ASN A 325 10.95 11.74 -3.25
N ILE A 326 10.07 11.70 -2.26
CA ILE A 326 9.15 10.58 -2.04
C ILE A 326 7.76 10.99 -2.52
N THR A 327 7.12 10.13 -3.30
CA THR A 327 5.73 10.32 -3.75
C THR A 327 4.88 9.14 -3.31
N VAL A 328 3.80 9.41 -2.58
CA VAL A 328 2.78 8.44 -2.18
C VAL A 328 1.46 8.87 -2.80
N LYS A 329 0.83 8.01 -3.60
CA LYS A 329 -0.41 8.38 -4.29
C LYS A 329 -1.39 7.23 -4.52
N ASN A 330 -2.66 7.59 -4.66
CA ASN A 330 -3.75 6.65 -4.98
C ASN A 330 -3.88 5.49 -3.97
N CYS A 331 -3.57 5.75 -2.69
CA CYS A 331 -3.52 4.73 -1.65
C CYS A 331 -4.77 4.74 -0.77
N SER A 332 -5.11 3.59 -0.20
CA SER A 332 -6.10 3.46 0.88
C SER A 332 -5.44 2.87 2.12
N LEU A 333 -5.56 3.56 3.26
CA LEU A 333 -4.81 3.27 4.48
C LEU A 333 -5.78 2.99 5.63
N TRP A 334 -5.51 1.93 6.39
CA TRP A 334 -6.29 1.52 7.55
C TRP A 334 -5.34 1.08 8.68
N ALA A 335 -5.06 2.00 9.61
CA ALA A 335 -4.22 1.67 10.76
C ALA A 335 -5.08 1.04 11.88
N ASP A 336 -4.88 -0.26 12.14
CA ASP A 336 -5.49 -0.92 13.31
C ASP A 336 -4.76 -0.57 14.63
N VAL A 337 -3.52 -0.11 14.52
CA VAL A 337 -2.64 0.46 15.56
C VAL A 337 -1.74 1.52 14.91
N ALA A 338 -1.28 2.53 15.65
CA ALA A 338 -0.38 3.58 15.17
C ALA A 338 -0.99 4.39 14.02
N HIS A 339 -0.23 4.71 12.97
CA HIS A 339 -0.58 5.82 12.08
C HIS A 339 -0.83 5.37 10.62
N PRO A 340 -1.81 5.96 9.93
CA PRO A 340 -1.90 5.89 8.46
C PRO A 340 -0.64 6.46 7.79
N ILE A 341 -0.18 7.64 8.21
CA ILE A 341 1.03 8.28 7.70
C ILE A 341 1.86 8.78 8.88
N ASN A 342 3.10 8.29 9.00
CA ASN A 342 4.05 8.70 10.03
C ASN A 342 5.41 9.07 9.42
N MET A 343 6.07 10.06 10.02
CA MET A 343 7.31 10.62 9.51
C MET A 343 8.25 11.02 10.64
N ALA A 344 9.55 10.86 10.40
CA ALA A 344 10.66 11.48 11.13
C ALA A 344 10.89 11.06 12.60
N VAL A 345 10.21 10.01 13.08
CA VAL A 345 10.45 9.43 14.43
C VAL A 345 11.88 8.91 14.59
N HIS A 346 12.52 8.43 13.52
CA HIS A 346 13.89 7.91 13.54
C HIS A 346 14.82 8.76 12.66
N GLY A 347 15.97 9.12 13.22
CA GLY A 347 16.98 9.97 12.58
C GLY A 347 18.36 9.86 13.23
N ASN A 348 19.30 10.69 12.77
CA ASN A 348 20.68 10.70 13.27
C ASN A 348 20.86 11.76 14.39
N PRO A 349 21.00 11.33 15.65
CA PRO A 349 21.15 12.25 16.78
C PRO A 349 22.53 12.92 16.86
N ASP A 350 23.50 12.53 16.01
CA ASP A 350 24.81 13.17 15.95
C ASP A 350 24.69 14.60 15.38
N PRO A 351 25.02 15.65 16.17
CA PRO A 351 24.94 17.03 15.71
C PRO A 351 25.90 17.37 14.56
N ALA A 352 26.91 16.53 14.29
CA ALA A 352 27.83 16.71 13.17
C ALA A 352 27.34 16.05 11.87
N ALA A 353 26.27 15.24 11.92
CA ALA A 353 25.80 14.43 10.80
C ALA A 353 24.27 14.46 10.68
N HIS A 354 23.69 15.65 10.84
CA HIS A 354 22.25 15.86 10.72
C HIS A 354 21.69 15.44 9.37
N GLU A 355 20.50 14.84 9.42
CA GLU A 355 19.75 14.40 8.24
C GLU A 355 18.46 15.21 8.07
N VAL A 356 17.86 15.07 6.89
CA VAL A 356 16.67 15.77 6.43
C VAL A 356 15.71 14.79 5.78
N LEU A 357 14.41 14.99 6.04
CA LEU A 357 13.34 14.47 5.21
C LEU A 357 12.79 15.63 4.37
N GLU A 358 12.93 15.57 3.04
CA GLU A 358 12.49 16.68 2.16
C GLU A 358 11.90 16.27 0.81
N ASN A 359 11.06 17.16 0.27
CA ASN A 359 10.32 16.95 -0.99
C ASN A 359 9.46 15.69 -0.94
N LEU A 360 8.45 15.72 -0.08
CA LEU A 360 7.61 14.57 0.25
C LEU A 360 6.18 14.88 -0.19
N ASN A 361 5.66 14.11 -1.14
CA ASN A 361 4.41 14.39 -1.83
C ASN A 361 3.40 13.28 -1.59
N PHE A 362 2.25 13.63 -1.01
CA PHE A 362 1.15 12.71 -0.73
C PHE A 362 -0.08 13.19 -1.50
N THR A 363 -0.63 12.35 -2.39
CA THR A 363 -1.72 12.79 -3.26
C THR A 363 -2.79 11.73 -3.45
N ASN A 364 -4.06 12.12 -3.35
CA ASN A 364 -5.18 11.21 -3.59
C ASN A 364 -5.14 9.99 -2.65
N ILE A 365 -5.23 10.22 -1.35
CA ILE A 365 -5.20 9.15 -0.33
C ILE A 365 -6.51 9.11 0.44
N ASP A 366 -7.06 7.91 0.61
CA ASP A 366 -8.18 7.63 1.51
C ASP A 366 -7.67 7.00 2.81
N ILE A 367 -7.86 7.67 3.93
CA ILE A 367 -7.63 7.11 5.27
C ILE A 367 -8.98 6.58 5.76
N LEU A 368 -9.09 5.25 5.79
CA LEU A 368 -10.32 4.56 6.15
C LEU A 368 -10.45 4.47 7.67
N ASP A 369 -9.36 4.28 8.39
CA ASP A 369 -9.46 4.18 9.84
C ASP A 369 -8.10 4.48 10.47
N HIS A 370 -8.18 4.84 11.73
CA HIS A 370 -7.08 5.23 12.58
C HIS A 370 -7.38 4.85 14.02
N ARG A 371 -6.39 4.24 14.68
CA ARG A 371 -6.53 3.81 16.06
C ARG A 371 -5.20 3.87 16.80
N GLU A 372 -4.89 5.03 17.35
CA GLU A 372 -3.70 5.23 18.17
C GLU A 372 -4.10 5.71 19.57
N PRO A 373 -3.97 4.88 20.63
CA PRO A 373 -4.33 5.27 22.00
C PRO A 373 -3.32 6.20 22.70
N GLN A 374 -2.10 6.35 22.19
CA GLN A 374 -1.03 7.13 22.81
C GLN A 374 -1.12 8.60 22.38
N VAL A 375 -1.68 9.46 23.25
CA VAL A 375 -1.91 10.90 23.01
C VAL A 375 -0.76 11.65 22.34
N ASN A 376 0.49 11.32 22.70
CA ASN A 376 1.69 11.96 22.14
C ASN A 376 2.11 11.44 20.75
N ALA A 377 1.28 10.63 20.09
CA ALA A 377 1.52 10.03 18.79
C ALA A 377 0.22 9.82 17.97
N GLN A 378 -0.91 10.47 18.24
CA GLN A 378 -2.19 10.00 17.65
C GLN A 378 -2.51 10.50 16.22
N GLY A 379 -1.59 10.92 15.36
CA GLY A 379 -1.97 11.56 14.08
C GLY A 379 -2.39 10.59 12.96
N CYS A 380 -3.48 10.89 12.24
CA CYS A 380 -3.73 10.30 10.91
C CYS A 380 -2.61 10.71 9.94
N ILE A 381 -2.28 12.01 9.96
CA ILE A 381 -1.07 12.58 9.39
C ILE A 381 -0.16 12.97 10.56
N ALA A 382 0.90 12.19 10.77
CA ALA A 382 1.85 12.40 11.84
C ALA A 382 3.25 12.77 11.32
N ILE A 383 3.78 13.89 11.82
CA ILE A 383 5.16 14.32 11.61
C ILE A 383 5.78 14.50 12.98
N ASN A 384 6.64 13.58 13.38
CA ASN A 384 7.25 13.52 14.70
C ASN A 384 8.75 13.74 14.57
N ALA A 385 9.17 14.98 14.29
CA ALA A 385 10.58 15.32 14.06
C ALA A 385 11.40 15.04 15.32
N ALA A 386 12.19 13.97 15.30
CA ALA A 386 13.03 13.50 16.38
C ALA A 386 14.48 13.27 15.91
N ASP A 387 15.38 12.93 16.83
CA ASP A 387 16.73 12.46 16.53
C ASP A 387 17.48 13.32 15.49
N GLY A 388 17.48 14.64 15.68
CA GLY A 388 18.20 15.56 14.81
C GLY A 388 17.57 15.80 13.43
N ASN A 389 16.44 15.17 13.12
CA ASN A 389 15.75 15.36 11.84
C ASN A 389 15.24 16.78 11.67
N LEU A 390 15.44 17.32 10.46
CA LEU A 390 14.65 18.42 9.94
C LEU A 390 13.68 17.85 8.91
N VAL A 391 12.39 18.16 9.05
CA VAL A 391 11.38 17.82 8.04
C VAL A 391 11.02 19.09 7.29
N ARG A 392 11.12 19.09 5.96
CA ARG A 392 10.74 20.24 5.15
C ARG A 392 10.17 19.89 3.79
N ASP A 393 9.48 20.85 3.16
CA ASP A 393 8.94 20.72 1.81
C ASP A 393 8.02 19.50 1.66
N VAL A 394 6.97 19.47 2.49
CA VAL A 394 5.99 18.38 2.52
C VAL A 394 4.67 18.87 1.95
N ARG A 395 4.13 18.14 0.97
CA ARG A 395 2.86 18.44 0.32
C ARG A 395 1.86 17.31 0.50
N PHE A 396 0.67 17.66 0.95
CA PHE A 396 -0.52 16.81 0.92
C PHE A 396 -1.53 17.44 -0.04
N ASP A 397 -2.13 16.63 -0.91
CA ASP A 397 -3.10 17.10 -1.90
C ASP A 397 -4.22 16.05 -2.05
N ASN A 398 -5.47 16.44 -1.79
CA ASN A 398 -6.64 15.58 -1.90
C ASN A 398 -6.54 14.33 -0.98
N ILE A 399 -6.59 14.59 0.33
CA ILE A 399 -6.59 13.56 1.38
C ILE A 399 -7.98 13.48 2.00
N ARG A 400 -8.53 12.27 2.10
CA ARG A 400 -9.91 12.04 2.57
C ARG A 400 -9.88 11.09 3.75
N VAL A 401 -10.27 11.59 4.91
CA VAL A 401 -10.27 10.84 6.17
C VAL A 401 -11.72 10.54 6.54
N GLU A 402 -12.06 9.26 6.57
CA GLU A 402 -13.36 8.81 7.06
C GLU A 402 -13.41 8.85 8.60
N ASP A 403 -14.58 8.61 9.20
CA ASP A 403 -14.66 8.45 10.65
C ASP A 403 -13.82 7.26 11.08
N PHE A 404 -13.00 7.46 12.11
CA PHE A 404 -12.04 6.48 12.61
C PHE A 404 -12.31 6.15 14.08
N ARG A 405 -11.65 5.11 14.61
CA ARG A 405 -11.94 4.63 15.97
C ARG A 405 -11.33 5.47 17.09
N TRP A 406 -10.08 5.92 16.96
CA TRP A 406 -9.39 6.65 18.03
C TRP A 406 -8.16 7.40 17.50
N GLY A 407 -8.13 8.72 17.63
CA GLY A 407 -6.91 9.50 17.47
C GLY A 407 -7.17 10.91 16.97
N GLN A 408 -6.16 11.54 16.39
CA GLN A 408 -6.14 12.92 15.93
C GLN A 408 -6.10 12.98 14.41
N LEU A 409 -6.65 14.04 13.82
CA LEU A 409 -6.55 14.26 12.37
C LEU A 409 -5.11 14.62 11.96
N VAL A 410 -4.47 15.52 12.73
CA VAL A 410 -3.10 15.99 12.46
C VAL A 410 -2.29 15.96 13.76
N HIS A 411 -1.06 15.47 13.68
CA HIS A 411 -0.09 15.50 14.78
C HIS A 411 1.29 15.91 14.25
N MET A 412 1.72 17.15 14.48
CA MET A 412 3.00 17.68 14.02
C MET A 412 3.81 18.20 15.20
N ARG A 413 4.86 17.49 15.57
CA ARG A 413 5.66 17.85 16.73
C ARG A 413 7.14 17.71 16.48
N VAL A 414 7.90 18.67 16.99
CA VAL A 414 9.29 18.40 17.35
C VAL A 414 9.25 17.62 18.66
N VAL A 415 9.85 16.44 18.67
CA VAL A 415 9.78 15.52 19.82
C VAL A 415 11.16 15.08 20.24
N ASN A 416 11.28 14.74 21.52
CA ASN A 416 12.33 13.88 22.05
C ASN A 416 11.64 12.90 22.98
N ASN A 417 11.30 11.70 22.49
CA ASN A 417 10.76 10.64 23.31
C ASN A 417 11.89 9.71 23.72
N PRO A 418 12.40 9.77 24.97
CA PRO A 418 13.59 9.01 25.37
C PRO A 418 13.44 7.48 25.26
N ARG A 419 12.21 6.98 25.09
CA ARG A 419 11.96 5.56 24.80
C ARG A 419 12.44 5.15 23.42
N TRP A 420 12.38 6.04 22.44
CA TRP A 420 12.63 5.74 21.02
C TRP A 420 13.75 6.59 20.41
N ASN A 421 14.01 7.74 21.03
CA ASN A 421 14.90 8.79 20.55
C ASN A 421 16.05 9.05 21.53
N LYS A 422 17.14 9.55 20.97
CA LYS A 422 18.35 10.00 21.66
C LYS A 422 18.49 11.52 21.64
N ALA A 423 17.85 12.22 20.70
CA ALA A 423 17.86 13.67 20.61
C ALA A 423 16.51 14.22 20.14
N SER A 424 16.31 15.53 20.33
CA SER A 424 15.18 16.23 19.73
C SER A 424 15.41 16.45 18.23
N GLY A 425 14.33 16.55 17.45
CA GLY A 425 14.40 17.03 16.08
C GLY A 425 14.87 18.48 16.00
N ARG A 426 15.18 18.93 14.78
CA ARG A 426 15.58 20.31 14.49
C ARG A 426 14.39 21.21 14.12
N GLY A 427 13.33 20.65 13.56
CA GLY A 427 12.14 21.42 13.20
C GLY A 427 11.26 20.73 12.15
N ILE A 428 10.10 21.35 11.92
CA ILE A 428 9.19 21.03 10.83
C ILE A 428 8.91 22.35 10.09
N GLU A 429 9.18 22.43 8.80
CA GLU A 429 9.01 23.67 8.03
C GLU A 429 8.41 23.44 6.64
N ASN A 430 7.70 24.44 6.10
CA ASN A 430 7.14 24.40 4.75
C ASN A 430 6.27 23.15 4.48
N VAL A 431 5.15 23.05 5.20
CA VAL A 431 4.15 21.98 4.99
C VAL A 431 2.89 22.58 4.38
N TYR A 432 2.55 22.12 3.17
CA TYR A 432 1.37 22.58 2.43
C TYR A 432 0.34 21.47 2.32
N ILE A 433 -0.82 21.67 2.93
CA ILE A 433 -1.91 20.69 2.97
C ILE A 433 -3.10 21.25 2.20
N LYS A 434 -3.34 20.71 1.01
CA LYS A 434 -4.43 21.08 0.14
C LYS A 434 -5.51 20.00 0.12
N ASP A 435 -6.77 20.42 0.20
CA ASP A 435 -7.93 19.53 0.04
C ASP A 435 -7.90 18.34 1.01
N LEU A 436 -7.62 18.61 2.30
CA LEU A 436 -7.79 17.65 3.38
C LEU A 436 -9.24 17.69 3.87
N SER A 437 -9.91 16.54 3.87
CA SER A 437 -11.27 16.39 4.40
C SER A 437 -11.33 15.35 5.50
N TYR A 438 -12.11 15.63 6.54
CA TYR A 438 -12.47 14.69 7.59
C TYR A 438 -13.99 14.63 7.76
N ASN A 439 -14.56 13.43 7.60
CA ASN A 439 -15.99 13.19 7.75
C ASN A 439 -16.22 12.19 8.89
N GLY A 440 -16.33 12.70 10.11
CA GLY A 440 -16.43 11.88 11.30
C GLY A 440 -16.65 12.67 12.59
N LYS A 441 -16.67 11.96 13.71
CA LYS A 441 -16.99 12.50 15.04
C LYS A 441 -16.04 12.07 16.16
N ASN A 442 -15.10 11.15 15.89
CA ASN A 442 -14.23 10.58 16.91
C ASN A 442 -12.81 11.18 16.92
N ALA A 443 -12.56 12.28 16.20
CA ALA A 443 -11.28 12.95 16.25
C ALA A 443 -11.05 13.63 17.61
N ASP A 444 -9.96 13.24 18.27
CA ASP A 444 -9.36 13.93 19.41
C ASP A 444 -8.69 15.24 18.97
N THR A 445 -8.29 16.04 19.95
CA THR A 445 -7.62 17.33 19.72
C THR A 445 -6.28 17.13 19.00
N SER A 446 -6.16 17.67 17.78
CA SER A 446 -4.92 17.66 17.01
C SER A 446 -3.81 18.46 17.70
N ILE A 447 -2.55 18.15 17.45
CA ILE A 447 -1.41 18.83 18.11
C ILE A 447 -0.42 19.33 17.07
N ILE A 448 -0.09 20.62 17.12
CA ILE A 448 1.03 21.23 16.41
C ILE A 448 1.93 21.93 17.43
N ALA A 449 3.16 21.46 17.63
CA ALA A 449 4.04 22.01 18.67
C ALA A 449 5.54 21.91 18.36
N GLY A 450 6.25 23.03 18.52
CA GLY A 450 7.71 23.05 18.66
C GLY A 450 8.13 22.83 20.12
N THR A 451 9.42 22.70 20.39
CA THR A 451 9.94 22.51 21.77
C THR A 451 10.55 23.77 22.36
N ASP A 452 11.15 24.62 21.54
CA ASP A 452 11.82 25.86 21.94
C ASP A 452 11.91 26.84 20.74
N ALA A 453 12.57 27.98 20.94
CA ALA A 453 12.71 29.02 19.92
C ALA A 453 13.54 28.59 18.70
N GLU A 454 14.41 27.59 18.87
CA GLU A 454 15.26 27.05 17.81
C GLU A 454 14.64 25.85 17.10
N ARG A 455 13.78 25.08 17.80
CA ARG A 455 13.12 23.86 17.33
C ARG A 455 11.63 24.09 17.14
N THR A 456 11.33 24.79 16.06
CA THR A 456 10.00 25.30 15.76
C THR A 456 9.24 24.41 14.78
N VAL A 457 7.93 24.64 14.72
CA VAL A 457 7.09 24.21 13.59
C VAL A 457 6.66 25.48 12.85
N LYS A 458 7.01 25.62 11.58
CA LYS A 458 6.76 26.88 10.87
C LYS A 458 6.30 26.71 9.43
N ASP A 459 5.61 27.73 8.91
CA ASP A 459 5.16 27.79 7.53
C ASP A 459 4.27 26.60 7.16
N ILE A 460 3.26 26.36 8.00
CA ILE A 460 2.24 25.33 7.80
C ILE A 460 1.00 26.00 7.21
N THR A 461 0.60 25.56 6.01
CA THR A 461 -0.59 26.11 5.34
C THR A 461 -1.59 25.00 5.07
N PHE A 462 -2.81 25.20 5.54
CA PHE A 462 -3.98 24.43 5.14
C PHE A 462 -4.76 25.21 4.08
N GLU A 463 -4.86 24.69 2.87
CA GLU A 463 -5.77 25.16 1.82
C GLU A 463 -6.98 24.23 1.77
N ASN A 464 -8.19 24.78 1.95
CA ASN A 464 -9.46 24.06 1.85
C ASN A 464 -9.54 22.82 2.77
N LEU A 465 -9.08 22.97 4.02
CA LEU A 465 -9.36 22.01 5.08
C LEU A 465 -10.88 21.95 5.35
N ARG A 466 -11.46 20.76 5.30
CA ARG A 466 -12.88 20.52 5.54
C ARG A 466 -13.11 19.53 6.67
N VAL A 467 -13.96 19.89 7.62
CA VAL A 467 -14.43 18.98 8.68
C VAL A 467 -15.95 18.96 8.69
N ASN A 468 -16.54 17.80 8.37
CA ASN A 468 -17.99 17.60 8.24
C ASN A 468 -18.63 18.74 7.41
N ASP A 469 -18.18 18.87 6.16
CA ASP A 469 -18.57 19.90 5.17
C ASP A 469 -18.21 21.36 5.48
N ARG A 470 -17.77 21.68 6.70
CA ARG A 470 -17.33 23.02 7.07
C ARG A 470 -15.90 23.28 6.60
N VAL A 471 -15.72 24.33 5.80
CA VAL A 471 -14.39 24.86 5.47
C VAL A 471 -13.80 25.58 6.67
N ILE A 472 -12.55 25.28 6.97
CA ILE A 472 -11.78 25.85 8.08
C ILE A 472 -10.82 26.89 7.50
N ALA A 473 -11.05 28.15 7.83
CA ALA A 473 -10.29 29.27 7.29
C ALA A 473 -10.16 30.41 8.32
N ASP A 474 -9.09 31.20 8.20
CA ASP A 474 -8.82 32.34 9.08
C ASP A 474 -9.84 33.47 8.88
N SER A 475 -10.33 33.64 7.65
CA SER A 475 -11.17 34.76 7.23
C SER A 475 -12.68 34.57 7.47
N THR A 476 -13.16 33.34 7.64
CA THR A 476 -14.59 33.04 7.62
C THR A 476 -14.97 31.83 8.47
N GLY A 477 -16.28 31.60 8.62
CA GLY A 477 -16.81 30.40 9.26
C GLY A 477 -16.56 30.34 10.78
N LYS A 478 -16.17 31.44 11.43
CA LYS A 478 -15.94 31.52 12.89
C LYS A 478 -16.17 32.94 13.43
N PRO A 479 -16.51 33.10 14.73
CA PRO A 479 -16.50 34.40 15.40
C PRO A 479 -15.11 35.05 15.40
N ARG A 480 -15.06 36.38 15.55
CA ARG A 480 -13.80 37.14 15.50
C ARG A 480 -12.79 36.80 16.60
N TRP A 481 -13.25 36.28 17.74
CA TRP A 481 -12.41 35.92 18.88
C TRP A 481 -11.99 34.43 18.88
N TYR A 482 -12.40 33.65 17.88
CA TYR A 482 -11.98 32.25 17.71
C TYR A 482 -10.86 32.15 16.68
N LEU A 483 -9.92 31.23 16.91
CA LEU A 483 -8.91 30.83 15.94
C LEU A 483 -9.51 29.85 14.94
N ALA A 484 -8.95 29.75 13.73
CA ALA A 484 -9.39 28.74 12.76
C ALA A 484 -9.15 27.32 13.29
N SER A 485 -8.07 27.13 14.06
CA SER A 485 -7.73 25.89 14.78
C SER A 485 -8.81 25.44 15.78
N ASP A 486 -9.71 26.31 16.24
CA ASP A 486 -10.83 25.91 17.10
C ASP A 486 -11.92 25.15 16.32
N GLY A 487 -11.94 25.30 14.98
CA GLY A 487 -12.89 24.61 14.09
C GLY A 487 -12.53 23.14 13.82
N VAL A 488 -11.29 22.75 14.10
CA VAL A 488 -10.78 21.38 14.14
C VAL A 488 -9.95 21.30 15.41
N PRO A 489 -10.55 21.03 16.58
CA PRO A 489 -9.91 21.24 17.89
C PRO A 489 -8.42 20.89 17.83
N MET A 490 -7.57 21.91 17.96
CA MET A 490 -6.13 21.77 17.74
C MET A 490 -5.38 22.62 18.76
N PHE A 491 -4.45 21.97 19.47
CA PHE A 491 -3.50 22.64 20.33
C PHE A 491 -2.31 23.11 19.48
N VAL A 492 -2.04 24.41 19.54
CA VAL A 492 -0.93 25.08 18.86
C VAL A 492 -0.14 25.85 19.91
N ASN A 493 1.15 25.54 20.09
CA ASN A 493 1.97 26.22 21.11
C ASN A 493 2.72 27.45 20.57
N GLU A 494 3.41 28.16 21.46
CA GLU A 494 4.13 29.42 21.20
C GLU A 494 5.32 29.27 20.24
N HIS A 495 5.75 28.04 19.95
CA HIS A 495 6.85 27.74 19.02
C HIS A 495 6.36 27.38 17.61
N VAL A 496 5.06 27.58 17.35
CA VAL A 496 4.47 27.46 16.01
C VAL A 496 4.41 28.83 15.35
N GLN A 497 4.92 28.94 14.11
CA GLN A 497 5.02 30.20 13.38
C GLN A 497 4.34 30.10 12.01
N ASN A 498 3.69 31.16 11.55
CA ASN A 498 3.06 31.24 10.22
C ASN A 498 2.10 30.07 9.90
N LEU A 499 1.34 29.59 10.88
CA LEU A 499 0.23 28.67 10.65
C LEU A 499 -0.92 29.42 9.99
N ARG A 500 -1.39 28.94 8.83
CA ARG A 500 -2.45 29.58 8.03
C ARG A 500 -3.54 28.60 7.65
N PHE A 501 -4.77 29.07 7.65
CA PHE A 501 -5.95 28.35 7.13
C PHE A 501 -6.62 29.18 6.06
N LEU A 502 -6.54 28.74 4.81
CA LEU A 502 -6.97 29.47 3.63
C LEU A 502 -8.12 28.74 2.93
N THR A 503 -9.06 29.51 2.41
CA THR A 503 -9.94 29.04 1.33
C THR A 503 -9.13 28.89 0.03
N THR A 504 -9.65 28.10 -0.93
CA THR A 504 -9.03 27.96 -2.26
C THR A 504 -8.88 29.31 -2.97
N THR A 505 -9.88 30.20 -2.83
CA THR A 505 -9.83 31.53 -3.45
C THR A 505 -8.73 32.41 -2.87
N GLU A 506 -8.49 32.34 -1.56
CA GLU A 506 -7.42 33.10 -0.90
C GLU A 506 -6.04 32.55 -1.27
N ALA A 507 -5.89 31.23 -1.28
CA ALA A 507 -4.63 30.59 -1.68
C ALA A 507 -4.26 30.93 -3.14
N ALA A 508 -5.24 31.00 -4.04
CA ALA A 508 -5.02 31.39 -5.43
C ALA A 508 -4.63 32.88 -5.63
N ALA A 509 -4.79 33.72 -4.61
CA ALA A 509 -4.47 35.15 -4.65
C ALA A 509 -3.10 35.48 -4.02
N LEU A 510 -2.45 34.50 -3.37
CA LEU A 510 -1.08 34.58 -2.83
C LEU A 510 -0.07 34.16 -3.89
#